data_AF-A0A3A3H0V4-F1
#
_entry.id   AF-A0A3A3H0V4-F1
#
_cell.length_a   1.000
_cell.length_b   1.000
_cell.length_c   1.000
_cell.angle_alpha   90.00
_cell.angle_beta   90.00
_cell.angle_gamma   90.00
#
_symmetry.space_group_name_H-M   'P 1'
#
loop_
_entity.id
_entity.type
_entity.pdbx_description
1 polymer ?
#
loop_
_entity_poly.entity_id
_entity_poly.type
_entity_poly.pdbx_seq_one_letter_code
_entity_poly.pdbx_strand_id
1 'polypeptide(L)' 'MDKNKDIILKILSIICVLVGAYFLLNSTRMGDDQASKFVKSMGGSVDTENLLAHFNAYTGTYRIFGGVLLSIGLIRLLKK' A
#
# COMPACT_ATOMS: atom_id res chain seq x y z
N MET A 1 17.37 -22.31 -16.85
CA MET A 1 16.08 -21.84 -16.31
C MET A 1 15.10 -21.81 -17.46
N ASP A 2 13.89 -22.35 -17.28
CA ASP A 2 12.89 -22.45 -18.35
C ASP A 2 12.46 -21.04 -18.78
N LYS A 3 12.60 -20.73 -20.08
CA LYS A 3 12.34 -19.41 -20.67
C LYS A 3 10.93 -18.88 -20.31
N ASN A 4 9.97 -19.79 -20.12
CA ASN A 4 8.61 -19.42 -19.74
C ASN A 4 8.52 -18.95 -18.27
N LYS A 5 9.31 -19.53 -17.36
CA LYS A 5 9.34 -19.14 -15.94
C LYS A 5 9.93 -17.75 -15.76
N ASP A 6 10.95 -17.40 -16.53
CA ASP A 6 11.56 -16.06 -16.50
C ASP A 6 10.59 -14.95 -16.93
N ILE A 7 9.78 -15.21 -17.97
CA ILE A 7 8.76 -14.28 -18.43
C ILE A 7 7.68 -14.07 -17.37
N ILE A 8 7.19 -15.17 -16.75
CA ILE A 8 6.18 -15.11 -15.68
C ILE A 8 6.70 -14.28 -14.49
N LEU A 9 7.94 -14.52 -14.06
CA LEU A 9 8.53 -13.80 -12.93
C LEU A 9 8.73 -12.31 -13.22
N LYS A 10 9.05 -11.93 -14.47
CA LYS A 10 9.09 -10.52 -14.88
C LYS A 10 7.72 -9.86 -14.84
N ILE A 11 6.70 -10.53 -15.37
CA ILE A 11 5.32 -10.01 -15.35
C ILE A 11 4.86 -9.82 -13.90
N LEU A 12 5.06 -10.82 -13.04
CA LEU A 12 4.72 -10.73 -11.63
C LEU A 12 5.43 -9.55 -10.94
N SER A 13 6.71 -9.36 -11.25
CA SER A 13 7.50 -8.24 -10.72
C SER A 13 6.96 -6.88 -11.14
N ILE A 14 6.55 -6.72 -12.40
CA ILE A 14 5.94 -5.49 -12.90
C ILE A 14 4.60 -5.22 -12.18
N ILE A 15 3.79 -6.26 -11.98
CA ILE A 15 2.53 -6.15 -11.24
C ILE A 15 2.79 -5.68 -9.81
N CYS A 16 3.78 -6.26 -9.11
CA CYS A 16 4.14 -5.83 -7.76
C CYS A 16 4.56 -4.35 -7.70
N VAL A 17 5.32 -3.86 -8.69
CA VAL A 17 5.71 -2.44 -8.77
C VAL A 17 4.49 -1.54 -8.96
N LEU A 18 3.60 -1.89 -9.90
CA LEU A 18 2.40 -1.09 -10.18
C LEU A 18 1.46 -1.05 -8.97
N VAL A 19 1.23 -2.20 -8.32
CA VAL A 19 0.40 -2.29 -7.12
C VAL A 19 1.05 -1.52 -5.96
N GLY A 20 2.35 -1.69 -5.75
CA GLY A 20 3.09 -0.97 -4.71
C GLY A 20 3.01 0.55 -4.90
N ALA A 21 3.21 1.04 -6.13
CA ALA A 21 3.08 2.45 -6.47
C ALA A 21 1.65 2.97 -6.25
N TYR A 22 0.64 2.19 -6.64
CA TYR A 22 -0.77 2.54 -6.41
C TYR A 22 -1.07 2.72 -4.92
N PHE A 23 -0.60 1.81 -4.06
CA PHE A 23 -0.76 1.91 -2.61
C PHE A 23 -0.05 3.14 -2.03
N LEU A 24 1.16 3.46 -2.48
CA LEU A 24 1.87 4.65 -2.01
C LEU A 24 1.12 5.94 -2.38
N LEU A 25 0.72 6.08 -3.64
CA LEU A 25 0.04 7.27 -4.17
C LEU A 25 -1.35 7.47 -3.54
N ASN A 26 -2.07 6.39 -3.26
CA ASN A 26 -3.41 6.44 -2.67
C ASN A 26 -3.43 6.25 -1.14
N SER A 27 -2.26 6.08 -0.50
CA SER A 27 -2.17 5.77 0.94
C SER A 27 -2.94 6.75 1.82
N THR A 28 -2.83 8.05 1.52
CA THR A 28 -3.54 9.12 2.23
C THR A 28 -5.05 9.00 2.05
N ARG A 29 -5.54 8.73 0.82
CA ARG A 29 -6.97 8.57 0.55
C ARG A 29 -7.55 7.31 1.21
N MET A 30 -6.80 6.22 1.19
CA MET A 30 -7.20 4.96 1.85
C MET A 30 -7.17 5.09 3.37
N GLY A 31 -6.20 5.83 3.92
CA GLY A 31 -6.15 6.16 5.34
C GLY A 31 -7.34 7.02 5.78
N ASP A 32 -7.72 8.01 4.97
CA ASP A 32 -8.89 8.86 5.23
C ASP A 32 -10.20 8.07 5.23
N ASP A 33 -10.41 7.22 4.22
CA ASP A 33 -11.61 6.37 4.12
C ASP A 33 -11.74 5.42 5.33
N GLN A 34 -10.63 4.83 5.77
CA GLN A 34 -10.62 3.95 6.95
C GLN A 34 -10.83 4.72 8.26
N ALA A 35 -10.23 5.90 8.40
CA ALA A 35 -10.46 6.77 9.54
C ALA A 35 -11.93 7.25 9.60
N SER A 36 -12.52 7.62 8.46
CA SER A 36 -13.93 8.00 8.35
C SER A 36 -14.88 6.85 8.73
N LYS A 37 -14.59 5.62 8.30
CA LYS A 37 -15.34 4.43 8.71
C LYS A 37 -15.23 4.17 10.22
N PHE A 38 -14.05 4.36 10.79
CA PHE A 38 -13.84 4.25 12.22
C PHE A 38 -14.69 5.28 12.99
N VAL A 39 -14.69 6.55 12.58
CA VAL A 39 -15.56 7.60 13.17
C VAL A 39 -17.03 7.22 13.12
N LYS A 40 -17.50 6.73 11.96
CA LYS A 40 -18.89 6.27 11.80
C LYS A 40 -19.22 5.11 12.74
N SER A 41 -18.27 4.18 12.94
CA SER A 41 -18.46 3.06 13.87
C SER A 41 -18.50 3.48 15.35
N MET A 42 -17.88 4.61 15.69
CA MET A 42 -17.84 5.19 17.03
C MET A 42 -19.05 6.10 17.35
N GLY A 43 -20.06 6.17 16.47
CA GLY A 43 -21.24 7.01 16.65
C GLY A 43 -21.14 8.39 15.99
N GLY A 44 -20.14 8.62 15.12
CA GLY A 44 -20.04 9.80 14.26
C GLY A 44 -19.20 10.95 14.82
N SER A 45 -18.67 10.83 16.03
CA SER A 45 -17.77 11.80 16.65
C SER A 45 -16.65 11.09 17.38
N VAL A 46 -15.42 11.56 17.18
CA VAL A 46 -14.23 11.12 17.92
C VAL A 46 -13.35 12.35 18.10
N ASP A 47 -12.61 12.40 19.20
CA ASP A 47 -11.60 13.41 19.47
C ASP A 47 -10.61 13.52 18.31
N THR A 48 -10.21 14.75 17.96
CA THR A 48 -9.34 15.02 16.81
C THR A 48 -7.99 14.31 16.92
N GLU A 49 -7.44 14.18 18.13
CA GLU A 49 -6.19 13.46 18.38
C GLU A 49 -6.31 11.97 18.03
N ASN A 50 -7.43 11.36 18.40
CA ASN A 50 -7.71 9.95 18.18
C ASN A 50 -7.97 9.66 16.70
N LEU A 51 -8.70 10.56 16.04
CA LEU A 51 -8.89 10.54 14.59
C LEU A 51 -7.55 10.63 13.85
N LEU A 52 -6.68 11.56 14.24
CA LEU A 52 -5.37 11.78 13.61
C LEU A 52 -4.43 10.58 13.83
N ALA A 53 -4.47 9.98 15.02
CA ALA A 53 -3.69 8.78 15.33
C ALA A 53 -4.10 7.61 14.43
N HIS A 54 -5.41 7.34 14.30
CA HIS A 54 -5.91 6.29 13.41
C HIS A 54 -5.64 6.57 11.94
N PHE A 55 -5.85 7.80 11.48
CA PHE A 55 -5.52 8.21 10.12
C PHE A 55 -4.05 7.96 9.76
N ASN A 56 -3.13 8.37 10.65
CA ASN A 56 -1.70 8.17 10.46
C ASN A 56 -1.32 6.68 10.49
N ALA A 57 -1.94 5.89 11.39
CA ALA A 57 -1.72 4.44 11.46
C ALA A 57 -2.16 3.74 10.16
N TYR A 58 -3.36 4.05 9.65
CA TYR A 58 -3.86 3.46 8.40
C TYR A 58 -3.04 3.90 7.19
N THR A 59 -2.77 5.20 7.07
CA THR A 59 -1.91 5.75 6.00
C THR A 59 -0.52 5.12 6.03
N GLY A 60 0.08 5.03 7.22
CA GLY A 60 1.39 4.42 7.43
C GLY A 60 1.42 2.95 7.02
N THR A 61 0.37 2.19 7.34
CA THR A 61 0.24 0.78 6.96
C THR A 61 0.24 0.63 5.44
N TYR A 62 -0.58 1.40 4.72
CA TYR A 62 -0.62 1.36 3.26
C TYR A 62 0.70 1.82 2.62
N ARG A 63 1.41 2.76 3.25
CA ARG A 63 2.76 3.18 2.81
C ARG A 63 3.79 2.07 2.97
N ILE A 64 3.80 1.37 4.10
CA ILE A 64 4.73 0.26 4.33
C ILE A 64 4.45 -0.87 3.36
N PHE A 65 3.19 -1.29 3.22
CA PHE A 65 2.80 -2.32 2.25
C PHE A 65 3.17 -1.94 0.82
N GLY A 66 2.83 -0.72 0.40
CA GLY A 66 3.16 -0.20 -0.92
C GLY A 66 4.67 -0.18 -1.15
N GLY A 67 5.44 0.29 -0.17
CA GLY A 67 6.90 0.36 -0.21
C GLY A 67 7.59 -1.00 -0.29
N VAL A 68 7.11 -2.00 0.45
CA VAL A 68 7.63 -3.37 0.39
C VAL A 68 7.37 -3.99 -0.98
N LEU A 69 6.14 -3.88 -1.49
CA LEU A 69 5.77 -4.38 -2.82
C LEU A 69 6.59 -3.73 -3.93
N LEU A 70 6.76 -2.40 -3.86
CA LEU A 70 7.61 -1.66 -4.77
C LEU A 70 9.07 -2.11 -4.68
N SER A 71 9.62 -2.24 -3.48
CA SER A 71 11.03 -2.61 -3.27
C SER A 71 11.33 -4.00 -3.82
N ILE A 72 10.47 -4.99 -3.52
CA ILE A 72 10.63 -6.36 -4.03
C ILE A 72 10.57 -6.38 -5.56
N GLY A 73 9.59 -5.68 -6.15
CA GLY A 73 9.43 -5.58 -7.59
C GLY A 73 10.60 -4.84 -8.27
N LEU A 74 11.09 -3.76 -7.67
CA LEU A 74 12.18 -2.97 -8.23
C LEU A 74 13.51 -3.72 -8.15
N ILE A 75 13.84 -4.35 -7.01
CA ILE A 75 15.06 -5.15 -6.83
C ILE A 75 15.13 -6.28 -7.87
N ARG A 76 13.99 -6.92 -8.14
CA ARG A 76 13.88 -8.00 -9.13
C ARG A 76 14.03 -7.51 -10.57
N LEU A 77 13.52 -6.32 -10.90
CA LEU A 77 13.75 -5.71 -12.21
C LEU A 77 15.19 -5.21 -12.40
N LEU A 78 15.82 -4.74 -11.32
CA LEU A 78 17.19 -4.22 -11.34
C LEU A 78 18.24 -5.34 -11.39
N LYS A 79 17.99 -6.47 -10.71
CA LYS A 79 18.75 -7.72 -10.89
C LYS A 79 18.31 -8.38 -12.19
N LYS A 80 18.90 -7.92 -13.30
CA LYS A 80 18.71 -8.45 -14.65
C LYS A 80 19.01 -9.96 -14.74
#